data_AF-A0A366DN75-F1
#
_entry.id   AF-A0A366DN75-F1
#
_cell.length_a   1.000
_cell.length_b   1.000
_cell.length_c   1.000
_cell.angle_alpha   90.00
_cell.angle_beta   90.00
_cell.angle_gamma   90.00
#
_symmetry.space_group_name_H-M   'P 1'
#
loop_
_entity.id
_entity.type
_entity.pdbx_description
1 polymer ?
#
loop_
_entity_poly.entity_id
_entity_poly.type
_entity_poly.pdbx_seq_one_letter_code
_entity_poly.pdbx_strand_id
1 'polypeptide(L)'
;MSDQSGAPVSFSEVKPYDVVETLGELRGPEHGVLHLPTELAWGGRTEFDLDDAYDRTAVYKIVLEEGTRRHLRELISGRLLAAVWGQMRPARQVRALWERQFPQLRASA
;
A
#
# COMPACT_ATOMS: atom_id res chain seq x y z
N MET A 1 -14.29 9.07 46.54
CA MET A 1 -15.03 8.99 45.28
C MET A 1 -14.38 9.91 44.28
N SER A 2 -13.70 9.32 43.30
CA SER A 2 -13.64 9.72 41.89
C SER A 2 -12.47 8.96 41.30
N ASP A 3 -12.83 7.77 40.84
CA ASP A 3 -12.03 6.87 40.03
C ASP A 3 -11.71 7.58 38.70
N GLN A 4 -10.42 7.87 38.46
CA GLN A 4 -9.96 8.21 37.12
C GLN A 4 -9.22 6.99 36.56
N SER A 5 -9.99 5.99 36.15
CA SER A 5 -9.51 4.93 35.28
C SER A 5 -9.22 5.49 33.89
N GLY A 6 -8.07 6.13 33.72
CA GLY A 6 -7.44 6.30 32.42
C GLY A 6 -7.00 4.92 31.93
N ALA A 7 -7.84 4.26 31.13
CA ALA A 7 -7.46 3.00 30.53
C ALA A 7 -6.18 3.21 29.70
N PRO A 8 -5.14 2.36 29.86
CA PRO A 8 -3.96 2.46 29.02
C PRO A 8 -4.36 2.17 27.58
N VAL A 9 -4.10 3.13 26.70
CA VAL A 9 -4.24 2.96 25.25
C VAL A 9 -3.42 1.73 24.87
N SER A 10 -4.09 0.68 24.39
CA SER A 10 -3.41 -0.54 23.95
C SER A 10 -2.56 -0.20 22.72
N PHE A 11 -1.30 -0.64 22.70
CA PHE A 11 -0.38 -0.60 21.54
C PHE A 11 -0.94 -1.27 20.26
N SER A 12 -2.16 -1.80 20.31
CA SER A 12 -2.93 -2.32 19.19
C SER A 12 -3.68 -1.24 18.41
N GLU A 13 -3.31 0.05 18.54
CA GLU A 13 -3.73 1.09 17.59
C GLU A 13 -3.20 0.72 16.20
N VAL A 14 -4.06 0.00 15.47
CA VAL A 14 -3.92 -0.42 14.09
C VAL A 14 -3.34 0.75 13.31
N LYS A 15 -2.10 0.59 12.79
CA LYS A 15 -1.50 1.55 11.87
C LYS A 15 -2.55 1.96 10.85
N PRO A 16 -2.96 3.24 10.78
CA PRO A 16 -3.94 3.67 9.80
C PRO A 16 -3.29 3.57 8.44
N TYR A 17 -3.70 2.57 7.65
CA TYR A 17 -3.27 2.45 6.26
C TYR A 17 -3.96 3.52 5.43
N ASP A 18 -3.21 4.18 4.55
CA ASP A 18 -3.76 5.16 3.63
C ASP A 18 -4.42 4.50 2.41
N VAL A 19 -5.41 5.20 1.86
CA VAL A 19 -6.03 4.89 0.57
C VAL A 19 -6.34 6.19 -0.17
N VAL A 20 -6.24 6.18 -1.49
CA VAL A 20 -6.67 7.29 -2.36
C VAL A 20 -8.18 7.28 -2.55
N GLU A 21 -8.76 8.37 -3.03
CA GLU A 21 -10.21 8.46 -3.23
C GLU A 21 -10.61 7.74 -4.53
N THR A 22 -9.81 7.86 -5.58
CA THR A 22 -10.01 7.19 -6.87
C THR A 22 -8.74 6.50 -7.37
N LEU A 23 -8.89 5.38 -8.10
CA LEU A 23 -7.73 4.73 -8.76
C LEU A 23 -7.05 5.66 -9.79
N GLY A 24 -7.77 6.64 -10.32
CA GLY A 24 -7.23 7.61 -11.29
C GLY A 24 -6.23 8.60 -10.70
N GLU A 25 -6.06 8.65 -9.38
CA GLU A 25 -5.02 9.43 -8.71
C GLU A 25 -3.66 8.71 -8.68
N LEU A 26 -3.64 7.41 -8.96
CA LEU A 26 -2.44 6.58 -8.94
C LEU A 26 -1.69 6.72 -10.27
N ARG A 27 -0.67 7.58 -10.28
CA ARG A 27 0.07 8.02 -11.47
C ARG A 27 1.55 7.63 -11.45
N GLY A 28 1.90 6.64 -10.62
CA GLY A 28 3.25 6.12 -10.57
C GLY A 28 3.71 5.47 -11.88
N PRO A 29 5.02 5.24 -12.00
CA PRO A 29 5.61 4.66 -13.20
C PRO A 29 5.09 3.23 -13.45
N GLU A 30 5.09 2.83 -14.71
CA GLU A 30 4.66 1.49 -15.14
C GLU A 30 5.81 0.55 -15.53
N HIS A 31 6.98 1.11 -15.82
CA HIS A 31 8.13 0.39 -16.38
C HIS A 31 9.44 0.97 -15.83
N GLY A 32 10.51 0.19 -15.96
CA GLY A 32 11.85 0.56 -15.49
C GLY A 32 12.01 0.50 -13.97
N VAL A 33 13.15 1.02 -13.51
CA VAL A 33 13.52 0.97 -12.09
C VAL A 33 12.79 2.05 -11.29
N LEU A 34 11.99 1.61 -10.32
CA LEU A 34 11.41 2.46 -9.30
C LEU A 34 12.37 2.56 -8.11
N HIS A 35 12.72 3.79 -7.75
CA HIS A 35 13.48 4.09 -6.55
C HIS A 35 12.53 4.37 -5.40
N LEU A 36 12.50 3.46 -4.42
CA LEU A 36 11.70 3.58 -3.21
C LEU A 36 12.34 4.61 -2.26
N PRO A 37 11.57 5.58 -1.73
CA PRO A 37 12.06 6.50 -0.71
C PRO A 37 12.62 5.76 0.49
N THR A 38 13.72 6.26 1.07
CA THR A 38 14.42 5.63 2.20
C THR A 38 13.50 5.41 3.40
N GLU A 39 12.51 6.28 3.59
CA GLU A 39 11.49 6.18 4.64
C GLU A 39 10.64 4.90 4.56
N LEU A 40 10.53 4.31 3.36
CA LEU A 40 9.77 3.07 3.09
C LEU A 40 10.69 1.85 2.97
N ALA A 41 11.99 2.06 2.77
CA ALA A 41 12.98 1.02 2.50
C ALA A 41 13.59 0.42 3.77
N TRP A 42 12.77 -0.02 4.72
CA TRP A 42 13.23 -0.58 6.01
C TRP A 42 14.16 -1.79 5.88
N GLY A 43 14.11 -2.52 4.76
CA GLY A 43 14.99 -3.64 4.42
C GLY A 43 16.28 -3.25 3.69
N GLY A 44 16.57 -1.95 3.51
CA GLY A 44 17.75 -1.42 2.83
C GLY A 44 17.70 -1.47 1.29
N ARG A 45 16.87 -2.34 0.72
CA ARG A 45 16.63 -2.37 -0.73
C ARG A 45 15.74 -1.20 -1.16
N THR A 46 16.27 -0.35 -2.04
CA THR A 46 15.57 0.84 -2.57
C THR A 46 15.25 0.74 -4.06
N GLU A 47 15.80 -0.22 -4.79
CA GLU A 47 15.61 -0.34 -6.25
C GLU A 47 14.80 -1.58 -6.61
N PHE A 48 13.75 -1.37 -7.39
CA PHE A 48 12.82 -2.40 -7.84
C PHE A 48 12.54 -2.22 -9.33
N ASP A 49 12.78 -3.25 -10.13
CA ASP A 49 12.47 -3.24 -11.55
C ASP A 49 10.97 -3.52 -11.77
N LEU A 50 10.23 -2.56 -12.32
CA LEU A 50 8.80 -2.73 -12.58
C LEU A 50 8.50 -3.67 -13.76
N ASP A 51 9.49 -3.93 -14.60
CA ASP A 51 9.39 -4.91 -15.69
C ASP A 51 9.51 -6.35 -15.17
N ASP A 52 10.12 -6.54 -13.99
CA ASP A 52 10.11 -7.80 -13.26
C ASP A 52 8.85 -7.97 -12.39
N ALA A 53 8.18 -9.13 -12.52
CA ALA A 53 6.91 -9.37 -11.84
C ALA A 53 7.04 -9.50 -10.32
N TYR A 54 8.17 -10.02 -9.85
CA TYR A 54 8.43 -10.19 -8.42
C TYR A 54 8.70 -8.83 -7.78
N ASP A 55 9.58 -8.04 -8.38
CA ASP A 55 9.91 -6.69 -7.92
C ASP A 55 8.72 -5.74 -7.95
N ARG A 56 7.96 -5.73 -9.04
CA ARG A 56 6.71 -4.95 -9.15
C ARG A 56 5.74 -5.28 -8.02
N THR A 57 5.53 -6.57 -7.73
CA THR A 57 4.63 -7.00 -6.66
C THR A 57 5.18 -6.63 -5.28
N ALA A 58 6.47 -6.82 -5.07
CA ALA A 58 7.14 -6.51 -3.80
C ALA A 58 7.05 -5.02 -3.48
N VAL A 59 7.39 -4.15 -4.43
CA VAL A 59 7.40 -2.70 -4.20
C VAL A 59 6.00 -2.14 -4.02
N TYR A 60 5.01 -2.65 -4.76
CA TYR A 60 3.62 -2.24 -4.57
C TYR A 60 3.11 -2.63 -3.19
N LYS A 61 3.45 -3.84 -2.70
CA LYS A 61 3.10 -4.27 -1.35
C LYS A 61 3.71 -3.35 -0.28
N ILE A 62 4.99 -3.00 -0.42
CA ILE A 62 5.65 -2.07 0.51
C ILE A 62 4.94 -0.72 0.52
N VAL A 63 4.70 -0.12 -0.65
CA VAL A 63 4.08 1.20 -0.74
C VAL A 63 2.62 1.19 -0.23
N LEU A 64 1.88 0.09 -0.40
CA LEU A 64 0.52 -0.03 0.14
C LEU A 64 0.47 -0.21 1.66
N GLU A 65 1.47 -0.87 2.25
CA GLU A 65 1.52 -1.15 3.69
C GLU A 65 2.20 0.00 4.46
N GLU A 66 3.15 0.69 3.83
CA GLU A 66 4.02 1.68 4.47
C GLU A 66 3.85 3.11 3.93
N GLY A 67 3.29 3.26 2.74
CA GLY A 67 3.17 4.54 2.07
C GLY A 67 2.08 5.45 2.64
N THR A 68 2.29 6.75 2.46
CA THR A 68 1.26 7.77 2.66
C THR A 68 0.43 7.95 1.40
N ARG A 69 -0.68 8.69 1.47
CA ARG A 69 -1.44 9.08 0.27
C ARG A 69 -0.57 9.73 -0.82
N ARG A 70 0.47 10.49 -0.45
CA ARG A 70 1.43 11.04 -1.42
C ARG A 70 2.22 9.93 -2.11
N HIS A 71 2.80 9.02 -1.32
CA HIS A 71 3.56 7.87 -1.85
C HIS A 71 2.70 7.02 -2.79
N LEU A 72 1.44 6.77 -2.44
CA LEU A 72 0.51 6.03 -3.29
C LEU A 72 0.33 6.70 -4.67
N ARG A 73 0.11 8.01 -4.70
CA ARG A 73 -0.09 8.77 -5.95
C ARG A 73 1.14 8.76 -6.85
N GLU A 74 2.32 8.86 -6.24
CA GLU A 74 3.61 9.01 -6.94
C GLU A 74 4.25 7.68 -7.35
N LEU A 75 4.00 6.59 -6.62
CA LEU A 75 4.75 5.34 -6.78
C LEU A 75 3.90 4.17 -7.31
N ILE A 76 2.57 4.27 -7.26
CA ILE A 76 1.67 3.23 -7.75
C ILE A 76 0.99 3.68 -9.05
N SER A 77 1.01 2.84 -10.07
CA SER A 77 0.08 2.95 -11.21
C SER A 77 -1.22 2.22 -10.88
N GLY A 78 -2.35 2.89 -11.04
CA GLY A 78 -3.66 2.29 -10.84
C GLY A 78 -3.95 1.15 -11.83
N ARG A 79 -3.42 1.24 -13.05
CA ARG A 79 -3.55 0.21 -14.10
C ARG A 79 -2.79 -1.05 -13.69
N LEU A 80 -1.53 -0.91 -13.32
CA LEU A 80 -0.71 -2.06 -12.91
C LEU A 80 -1.22 -2.66 -11.61
N LEU A 81 -1.65 -1.82 -10.66
CA LEU A 81 -2.21 -2.30 -9.40
C LEU A 81 -3.40 -3.23 -9.65
N ALA A 82 -4.34 -2.81 -10.50
CA ALA A 82 -5.48 -3.65 -10.87
C ALA A 82 -5.07 -4.96 -11.53
N ALA A 83 -4.04 -4.94 -12.40
CA ALA A 83 -3.54 -6.11 -13.09
C ALA A 83 -2.85 -7.14 -12.16
N VAL A 84 -2.17 -6.67 -11.10
CA VAL A 84 -1.41 -7.54 -10.18
C VAL A 84 -2.14 -7.86 -8.87
N TRP A 85 -3.25 -7.16 -8.57
CA TRP A 85 -3.96 -7.28 -7.29
C TRP A 85 -4.32 -8.72 -6.90
N GLY A 86 -4.78 -9.51 -7.88
CA GLY A 86 -5.15 -10.92 -7.70
C GLY A 86 -3.99 -11.83 -7.30
N GLN A 87 -2.77 -11.49 -7.72
CA GLN A 87 -1.57 -12.28 -7.45
C GLN A 87 -0.89 -11.83 -6.15
N MET A 88 -1.06 -10.55 -5.78
CA MET A 88 -0.49 -9.98 -4.57
C MET A 88 -1.26 -10.38 -3.30
N ARG A 89 -0.55 -10.43 -2.17
CA ARG A 89 -1.12 -10.69 -0.84
C ARG A 89 -0.61 -9.62 0.15
N PRO A 90 -1.17 -8.39 0.14
CA PRO A 90 -0.84 -7.41 1.16
C PRO A 90 -1.46 -7.80 2.51
N ALA A 91 -1.11 -7.07 3.57
CA ALA A 91 -1.70 -7.22 4.89
C ALA A 91 -3.24 -7.23 4.81
N ARG A 92 -3.88 -8.09 5.62
CA ARG A 92 -5.33 -8.33 5.53
C ARG A 92 -6.15 -7.04 5.66
N GLN A 93 -5.74 -6.13 6.54
CA GLN A 93 -6.38 -4.83 6.73
C GLN A 93 -6.27 -3.93 5.49
N VAL A 94 -5.09 -3.89 4.85
CA VAL A 94 -4.87 -3.16 3.59
C VAL A 94 -5.75 -3.73 2.50
N ARG A 95 -5.77 -5.05 2.33
CA ARG A 95 -6.60 -5.72 1.33
C ARG A 95 -8.07 -5.35 1.50
N ALA A 96 -8.60 -5.48 2.72
CA ALA A 96 -9.98 -5.16 3.03
C ALA A 96 -10.31 -3.67 2.81
N LEU A 97 -9.41 -2.76 3.20
CA LEU A 97 -9.57 -1.31 2.98
C LEU A 97 -9.67 -0.98 1.48
N TRP A 98 -8.73 -1.50 0.70
CA TRP A 98 -8.64 -1.22 -0.73
C TRP A 98 -9.75 -1.88 -1.54
N GLU A 99 -10.15 -3.11 -1.24
CA GLU A 99 -11.29 -3.76 -1.91
C GLU A 99 -12.64 -3.12 -1.55
N ARG A 100 -12.75 -2.55 -0.34
CA ARG A 100 -13.94 -1.77 0.06
C ARG A 100 -14.03 -0.45 -0.72
N GLN A 101 -12.90 0.23 -0.91
CA GLN A 101 -12.84 1.48 -1.67
C GLN A 101 -12.95 1.25 -3.19
N PHE A 102 -12.39 0.15 -3.69
CA PHE A 102 -12.32 -0.20 -5.10
C PHE A 102 -12.83 -1.63 -5.34
N PRO A 103 -14.15 -1.83 -5.41
CA PRO A 103 -14.74 -3.15 -5.65
C PRO A 103 -14.22 -3.87 -6.91
N GLN A 104 -13.78 -3.11 -7.93
CA GLN A 104 -13.16 -3.64 -9.14
C GLN A 104 -11.85 -4.41 -8.91
N LEU A 105 -11.12 -4.12 -7.82
CA LEU A 105 -9.91 -4.88 -7.46
C LEU A 105 -10.27 -6.31 -7.05
N ARG A 106 -11.41 -6.51 -6.37
CA ARG A 106 -11.91 -7.85 -6.01
C ARG A 106 -12.34 -8.65 -7.25
N ALA A 107 -12.89 -7.99 -8.26
CA ALA A 107 -13.32 -8.66 -9.50
C ALA A 107 -12.14 -9.09 -10.40
N SER A 108 -10.96 -8.51 -10.17
CA SER A 108 -9.72 -8.81 -10.91
C SER A 108 -8.83 -9.85 -10.19
N ALA A 109 -9.29 -10.35 -9.03
CA ALA A 109 -8.57 -11.30 -8.18
C ALA A 109 -9.07 -12.73 -8.35
#